data_AF-A0A176YGQ7-F1
#
_entry.id   AF-A0A176YGQ7-F1
#
_cell.length_a   1.000
_cell.length_b   1.000
_cell.length_c   1.000
_cell.angle_alpha   90.00
_cell.angle_beta   90.00
_cell.angle_gamma   90.00
#
_symmetry.space_group_name_H-M   'P 1'
#
loop_
_entity.id
_entity.type
_entity.pdbx_description
1 polymer ?
#
loop_
_entity_poly.entity_id
_entity_poly.type
_entity_poly.pdbx_seq_one_letter_code
_entity_poly.pdbx_strand_id
1 'polypeptide(L)' 'MSLKGREQRPIVASVNETMTMLKIGREKIYQLLNSGELESYREGGARKILWRSIEAYVERRLKQEAERRGRAA' A
#
# COMPACT_ATOMS: atom_id res chain seq x y z
N MET A 1 30.73 -13.94 -9.61
CA MET A 1 29.50 -14.08 -8.81
C MET A 1 28.99 -12.67 -8.47
N SER A 2 28.26 -12.02 -9.39
CA SER A 2 27.73 -10.68 -9.11
C SER A 2 26.65 -10.78 -8.06
N LEU A 3 26.88 -10.14 -6.92
CA LEU A 3 25.84 -9.77 -5.97
C LEU A 3 24.83 -8.92 -6.75
N LYS A 4 23.73 -9.53 -7.20
CA LYS A 4 22.56 -8.78 -7.71
C LYS A 4 22.29 -7.68 -6.68
N GLY A 5 22.38 -6.43 -7.13
CA GLY A 5 22.24 -5.26 -6.28
C GLY A 5 21.04 -5.44 -5.36
N ARG A 6 21.24 -5.25 -4.05
CA ARG A 6 20.14 -5.17 -3.11
C ARG A 6 19.17 -4.14 -3.67
N GLU A 7 17.97 -4.58 -4.02
CA GLU A 7 16.93 -3.73 -4.59
C GLU A 7 16.57 -2.71 -3.51
N GLN A 8 17.21 -1.54 -3.55
CA GLN A 8 16.97 -0.46 -2.59
C GLN A 8 15.62 0.14 -2.91
N ARG A 9 14.56 -0.47 -2.41
CA ARG A 9 13.22 0.10 -2.46
C ARG A 9 13.14 1.26 -1.47
N PRO A 10 12.52 2.39 -1.86
CA PRO A 10 12.28 3.47 -0.92
C PRO A 10 11.35 2.99 0.20
N ILE A 11 11.60 3.49 1.42
CA ILE A 11 10.78 3.13 2.61
C ILE A 11 9.38 3.76 2.58
N VAL A 12 9.18 4.77 1.73
CA VAL A 12 7.94 5.51 1.57
C VAL A 12 7.62 5.74 0.10
N ALA A 13 6.33 5.87 -0.20
CA ALA A 13 5.80 6.25 -1.50
C ALA A 13 5.00 7.55 -1.39
N SER A 14 4.93 8.30 -2.47
CA SER A 14 3.95 9.38 -2.67
C SER A 14 2.54 8.82 -2.89
N VAL A 15 1.55 9.70 -2.82
CA VAL A 15 0.15 9.36 -3.14
C VAL A 15 0.03 8.82 -4.57
N ASN A 16 0.69 9.45 -5.55
CA ASN A 16 0.61 9.06 -6.95
C ASN A 16 1.30 7.71 -7.22
N GLU A 17 2.47 7.46 -6.62
CA GLU A 17 3.12 6.15 -6.70
C GLU A 17 2.21 5.08 -6.11
N THR A 18 1.63 5.33 -4.93
CA THR A 18 0.74 4.36 -4.27
C THR A 18 -0.50 4.05 -5.11
N MET A 19 -1.10 5.07 -5.74
CA MET A 19 -2.19 4.87 -6.70
C MET A 19 -1.78 4.00 -7.89
N THR A 20 -0.62 4.27 -8.49
CA THR A 20 -0.10 3.49 -9.62
C THR A 20 0.19 2.03 -9.24
N MET A 21 0.73 1.81 -8.05
CA MET A 21 1.10 0.47 -7.56
C MET A 21 -0.12 -0.37 -7.18
N LEU A 22 -1.08 0.23 -6.47
CA LEU A 22 -2.31 -0.45 -6.08
C LEU A 22 -3.36 -0.47 -7.19
N LYS A 23 -3.12 0.22 -8.32
CA LYS A 23 -4.08 0.37 -9.43
C LYS A 23 -5.43 0.92 -8.96
N ILE A 24 -5.40 1.97 -8.13
CA ILE A 24 -6.60 2.61 -7.58
C ILE A 24 -6.71 4.09 -7.95
N GLY A 25 -7.94 4.59 -8.00
CA GLY A 25 -8.25 6.00 -8.22
C GLY A 25 -8.02 6.89 -6.99
N ARG A 26 -8.07 8.20 -7.23
CA ARG A 26 -7.83 9.24 -6.21
C ARG A 26 -8.79 9.12 -5.03
N GLU A 27 -10.07 8.90 -5.30
CA GLU A 27 -11.08 8.76 -4.25
C GLU A 27 -10.71 7.62 -3.30
N LYS A 28 -10.36 6.45 -3.85
CA LYS A 28 -10.04 5.28 -3.05
C LYS A 28 -8.78 5.46 -2.21
N ILE A 29 -7.73 6.10 -2.74
CA ILE A 29 -6.53 6.33 -1.94
C ILE A 29 -6.82 7.24 -0.74
N TYR A 30 -7.60 8.30 -0.90
CA TYR A 30 -7.96 9.18 0.22
C TYR A 30 -8.92 8.51 1.20
N GLN A 31 -9.82 7.64 0.74
CA GLN A 31 -10.61 6.80 1.64
C GLN A 31 -9.70 5.95 2.54
N LEU A 32 -8.70 5.27 1.97
CA LEU A 32 -7.76 4.43 2.73
C LEU A 32 -6.88 5.23 3.69
N LEU A 33 -6.46 6.43 3.29
CA LEU A 33 -5.67 7.32 4.15
C LEU A 33 -6.53 7.88 5.30
N ASN A 34 -7.77 8.27 5.03
CA ASN A 34 -8.69 8.82 6.03
C ASN A 34 -9.19 7.74 7.00
N SER A 35 -9.32 6.49 6.54
CA SER A 35 -9.71 5.36 7.41
C SER A 35 -8.55 4.78 8.21
N GLY A 36 -7.31 5.23 7.96
CA GLY A 36 -6.11 4.67 8.59
C GLY A 36 -5.69 3.29 8.08
N GLU A 37 -6.29 2.81 6.98
CA GLU A 37 -5.89 1.55 6.34
C GLU A 37 -4.49 1.63 5.72
N LEU A 38 -4.07 2.86 5.35
CA LEU A 38 -2.70 3.17 4.94
C LEU A 38 -2.08 4.19 5.90
N GLU A 39 -0.98 3.80 6.53
CA GLU A 39 -0.17 4.68 7.37
C GLU A 39 0.54 5.73 6.51
N SER A 40 0.42 6.99 6.91
CA SER A 40 1.09 8.08 6.23
C SER A 40 1.41 9.24 7.16
N TYR A 41 2.40 10.04 6.76
CA TYR A 41 2.77 11.27 7.44
C TYR A 41 2.97 12.41 6.45
N ARG A 42 3.04 13.63 6.97
CA ARG A 42 3.32 14.85 6.19
C ARG A 42 4.79 15.21 6.35
N GLU A 43 5.44 15.50 5.24
CA GLU A 43 6.80 16.06 5.22
C GLU A 43 6.74 17.32 4.36
N GLY A 44 6.69 18.47 5.04
CA GLY A 44 6.35 19.75 4.42
C GLY A 44 5.01 19.69 3.67
N GLY A 45 5.04 20.08 2.39
CA GLY A 45 3.88 20.08 1.50
C GLY A 45 3.48 18.71 0.94
N ALA A 46 4.28 17.65 1.15
CA ALA A 46 4.04 16.32 0.59
C ALA A 46 3.51 15.33 1.63
N ARG A 47 2.73 14.34 1.17
CA ARG A 47 2.34 13.17 1.98
C ARG A 47 3.22 11.98 1.60
N LYS A 48 3.70 11.26 2.61
CA LYS A 48 4.51 10.05 2.50
C LYS A 48 3.71 8.88 3.08
N ILE A 49 3.58 7.80 2.31
CA ILE A 49 2.85 6.59 2.67
C ILE A 49 3.88 5.49 2.92
N LEU A 50 3.78 4.79 4.04
CA LEU A 50 4.76 3.78 4.41
C LEU A 50 4.63 2.54 3.52
N TRP A 51 5.76 2.06 2.96
CA TRP A 51 5.75 0.89 2.09
C TRP A 51 5.19 -0.36 2.77
N ARG A 52 5.64 -0.61 4.01
CA ARG A 52 5.15 -1.70 4.86
C ARG A 52 3.63 -1.70 5.03
N SER A 53 3.01 -0.51 5.03
CA SER A 53 1.57 -0.36 5.23
C SER A 53 0.80 -0.68 3.96
N ILE A 54 1.37 -0.37 2.79
CA ILE A 54 0.85 -0.78 1.47
C ILE A 54 0.88 -2.30 1.35
N GLU A 55 1.99 -2.95 1.71
CA GLU A 55 2.11 -4.40 1.72
C GLU A 55 1.11 -5.05 2.67
N ALA A 56 1.04 -4.57 3.92
CA ALA A 56 0.08 -5.06 4.90
C ALA A 56 -1.38 -4.89 4.45
N TYR A 57 -1.70 -3.80 3.74
CA TYR A 57 -3.03 -3.61 3.15
C TYR A 57 -3.35 -4.72 2.14
N VAL A 58 -2.44 -5.03 1.23
CA VAL A 58 -2.63 -6.10 0.23
C VAL A 58 -2.82 -7.46 0.90
N GLU A 59 -2.01 -7.77 1.91
CA GLU A 59 -2.14 -9.01 2.68
C GLU A 59 -3.51 -9.13 3.37
N ARG A 60 -3.99 -8.05 4.01
CA ARG A 60 -5.34 -8.01 4.60
C ARG A 60 -6.42 -8.27 3.55
N ARG A 61 -6.30 -7.68 2.35
CA ARG A 61 -7.25 -7.88 1.25
C ARG A 61 -7.25 -9.33 0.75
N LEU A 62 -6.08 -9.95 0.63
CA LEU A 62 -5.95 -11.37 0.25
C LEU A 62 -6.62 -12.28 1.28
N LYS A 63 -6.38 -12.05 2.58
CA LYS A 63 -7.01 -12.80 3.66
C LYS A 63 -8.54 -12.67 3.64
N GLN A 64 -9.05 -11.45 3.48
CA GLN A 64 -10.50 -11.19 3.38
C GLN A 64 -11.15 -11.94 2.20
N GLU A 65 -10.50 -11.97 1.03
CA GLU A 65 -11.02 -12.72 -0.12
C GLU A 65 -10.96 -14.24 0.09
N ALA A 66 -9.92 -14.75 0.72
CA ALA A 66 -9.83 -16.18 1.07
C ALA A 66 -10.96 -16.59 2.02
N GLU A 67 -11.21 -15.81 3.07
CA GLU A 67 -12.31 -16.03 4.01
C GLU A 67 -13.68 -15.92 3.34
N ARG A 68 -13.85 -15.02 2.36
CA ARG A 68 -15.09 -14.88 1.59
C ARG A 68 -15.37 -16.11 0.73
N ARG A 69 -14.34 -16.65 0.07
CA ARG A 69 -14.44 -17.86 -0.75
C ARG A 69 -14.70 -19.11 0.08
N GLY A 70 -14.02 -19.25 1.23
CA GLY A 70 -14.23 -20.37 2.15
C GLY A 70 -15.62 -20.39 2.80
N ARG A 71 -16.24 -19.22 2.98
CA ARG A 71 -17.65 -19.11 3.45
C ARG A 71 -18.69 -19.45 2.38
N ALA A 72 -18.29 -19.49 1.11
CA ALA A 72 -19.16 -19.78 -0.03
C ALA A 72 -19.03 -21.24 -0.54
N ALA A 73 -18.18 -22.05 0.10
CA ALA A 73 -17.98 -23.47 -0.16
C ALA A 73 -18.60 -24.30 0.98
#